data_AF-A0AAU8MZA1-F1
#
_entry.id   AF-A0AAU8MZA1-F1
#
_cell.length_a   1.000
_cell.length_b   1.000
_cell.length_c   1.000
_cell.angle_alpha   90.00
_cell.angle_beta   90.00
_cell.angle_gamma   90.00
#
_symmetry.space_group_name_H-M   'P 1'
#
loop_
_entity.id
_entity.type
_entity.pdbx_description
1 polymer ?
#
loop_
_entity_poly.entity_id
_entity_poly.type
_entity_poly.pdbx_seq_one_letter_code
_entity_poly.pdbx_strand_id
1 'polypeptide(L)'
;MGYEFKTKQLQSGQSVQLVSWDDRPLTDHRELQHKPWLPTDTRASVGFYDSTVEYMRNDWARQHMQPQAAHLEAGSVLLYYHGDSKTWHSTDALDIDHVSQWRDHFGALGVANHAEAHMAYNDVSNLRMLPSVINRARDCADNVLTQYGADSQEWRTWVEQRFAFDPNAHHPAFDPDRDQARRTQGTLGTAWSPDEGRTGLSFDTRVVGKWFEAELKNAYAGSVPMRNHQGEVQEVPLFRCAASGQLCTRDALDIDHKVPFELLSQKMLEHAPNGQLSKADALDAYNDVSNLRLVSRSTNSSHEFEVDIRNEYRDHEEPERPGEFDDFIDRDAMDVDLDPVVAQQARELGRNYRPMPWLNEHGHPDKALYDDVLNKLGQTDFGRNMSDTQRENAAGALVFAVRNERMGSVDAVAQSLDGQALFAVQGSLQHPLGIAPVSKSDAMAQSIGISTLKLEELPQQQNPTQNAQSPHQQHHRTMMQ
;
A
#
# COMPACT_ATOMS: atom_id res chain seq x y z
N MET A 1 -23.80 -13.93 -7.27
CA MET A 1 -22.70 -13.35 -8.06
C MET A 1 -22.29 -14.39 -9.08
N GLY A 2 -22.25 -14.04 -10.35
CA GLY A 2 -21.91 -14.93 -11.45
C GLY A 2 -20.83 -14.31 -12.32
N TYR A 3 -20.01 -15.15 -12.94
CA TYR A 3 -19.03 -14.74 -13.93
C TYR A 3 -19.38 -15.36 -15.29
N GLU A 4 -18.94 -14.73 -16.36
CA GLU A 4 -19.12 -15.21 -17.73
C GLU A 4 -17.80 -15.15 -18.48
N PHE A 5 -17.42 -16.27 -19.10
CA PHE A 5 -16.25 -16.31 -19.97
C PHE A 5 -16.59 -15.84 -21.39
N LYS A 6 -15.69 -15.06 -21.96
CA LYS A 6 -15.78 -14.56 -23.33
C LYS A 6 -14.49 -14.86 -24.06
N THR A 7 -14.59 -15.69 -25.08
CA THR A 7 -13.48 -15.94 -25.99
C THR A 7 -13.32 -14.76 -26.94
N LYS A 8 -12.10 -14.21 -27.03
CA LYS A 8 -11.74 -13.15 -27.98
C LYS A 8 -10.67 -13.66 -28.92
N GLN A 9 -10.92 -13.53 -30.21
CA GLN A 9 -9.95 -13.86 -31.25
C GLN A 9 -9.02 -12.68 -31.52
N LEU A 10 -7.73 -12.94 -31.62
CA LEU A 10 -6.68 -11.97 -31.94
C LEU A 10 -6.42 -11.92 -33.45
N GLN A 11 -5.71 -10.89 -33.92
CA GLN A 11 -5.32 -10.75 -35.33
C GLN A 11 -4.47 -11.92 -35.85
N SER A 12 -3.70 -12.57 -34.96
CA SER A 12 -2.93 -13.78 -35.27
C SER A 12 -3.81 -15.01 -35.58
N GLY A 13 -5.11 -14.95 -35.30
CA GLY A 13 -6.04 -16.08 -35.36
C GLY A 13 -6.11 -16.89 -34.05
N GLN A 14 -5.19 -16.65 -33.11
CA GLN A 14 -5.25 -17.23 -31.76
C GLN A 14 -6.40 -16.64 -30.96
N SER A 15 -6.71 -17.22 -29.80
CA SER A 15 -7.80 -16.75 -28.93
C SER A 15 -7.37 -16.72 -27.47
N VAL A 16 -7.96 -15.78 -26.74
CA VAL A 16 -7.81 -15.65 -25.28
C VAL A 16 -9.17 -15.81 -24.62
N GLN A 17 -9.18 -16.26 -23.36
CA GLN A 17 -10.38 -16.34 -22.55
C GLN A 17 -10.39 -15.18 -21.55
N LEU A 18 -11.37 -14.29 -21.67
CA LEU A 18 -11.57 -13.18 -20.73
C LEU A 18 -12.77 -13.46 -19.83
N VAL A 19 -12.85 -12.77 -18.70
CA VAL A 19 -13.96 -12.93 -17.75
C VAL A 19 -14.62 -11.59 -17.45
N SER A 20 -15.95 -11.55 -17.56
CA SER A 20 -16.76 -10.53 -16.88
C SER A 20 -17.26 -11.09 -15.56
N TRP A 21 -17.39 -10.23 -14.54
CA TRP A 21 -17.70 -10.65 -13.19
C TRP A 21 -18.79 -9.75 -12.60
N ASP A 22 -19.93 -10.35 -12.24
CA ASP A 22 -21.13 -9.66 -11.76
C ASP A 22 -21.54 -8.48 -12.67
N ASP A 23 -21.51 -7.25 -12.17
CA ASP A 23 -21.80 -6.02 -12.92
C ASP A 23 -20.58 -5.40 -13.61
N ARG A 24 -19.38 -5.97 -13.46
CA ARG A 24 -18.13 -5.47 -14.05
C ARG A 24 -17.95 -6.05 -15.47
N PRO A 25 -18.12 -5.21 -16.52
CA PRO A 25 -17.92 -5.65 -17.89
C PRO A 25 -16.42 -5.80 -18.19
N LEU A 26 -16.13 -6.37 -19.36
CA LEU A 26 -14.77 -6.33 -19.90
C LEU A 26 -14.37 -4.89 -20.21
N THR A 27 -13.13 -4.55 -19.90
CA THR A 27 -12.53 -3.27 -20.29
C THR A 27 -12.55 -3.11 -21.80
N ASP A 28 -12.91 -1.92 -22.26
CA ASP A 28 -12.95 -1.57 -23.67
C ASP A 28 -11.61 -1.00 -24.13
N HIS A 29 -11.02 -1.61 -25.15
CA HIS A 29 -9.70 -1.27 -25.68
C HIS A 29 -9.73 -0.71 -27.10
N ARG A 30 -10.89 -0.22 -27.58
CA ARG A 30 -11.03 0.32 -28.95
C ARG A 30 -9.95 1.35 -29.30
N GLU A 31 -9.61 2.24 -28.36
CA GLU A 31 -8.60 3.27 -28.57
C GLU A 31 -7.16 2.73 -28.67
N LEU A 32 -6.91 1.54 -28.11
CA LEU A 32 -5.59 0.90 -28.10
C LEU A 32 -5.33 0.00 -29.31
N GLN A 33 -6.33 -0.24 -30.16
CA GLN A 33 -6.20 -1.11 -31.34
C GLN A 33 -5.20 -0.54 -32.37
N HIS A 34 -5.03 0.78 -32.39
CA HIS A 34 -4.12 1.46 -33.32
C HIS A 34 -2.70 1.63 -32.78
N LYS A 35 -2.48 1.34 -31.49
CA LYS A 35 -1.16 1.46 -30.85
C LYS A 35 -0.43 0.11 -30.96
N PRO A 36 0.63 0.00 -31.77
CA PRO A 36 1.36 -1.26 -31.92
C PRO A 36 2.02 -1.65 -30.60
N TRP A 37 2.07 -2.95 -30.31
CA TRP A 37 2.84 -3.49 -29.20
C TRP A 37 4.29 -3.71 -29.65
N LEU A 38 5.25 -3.15 -28.94
CA LEU A 38 6.67 -3.20 -29.27
C LEU A 38 7.43 -4.09 -28.28
N PRO A 39 8.54 -4.73 -28.68
CA PRO A 39 9.38 -5.51 -27.75
C PRO A 39 9.91 -4.70 -26.57
N THR A 40 10.05 -3.38 -26.73
CA THR A 40 10.50 -2.44 -25.69
C THR A 40 9.39 -2.06 -24.70
N ASP A 41 8.12 -2.39 -24.98
CA ASP A 41 7.05 -2.14 -24.03
C ASP A 41 7.22 -2.99 -22.77
N THR A 42 6.95 -2.37 -21.63
CA THR A 42 7.16 -2.94 -20.30
C THR A 42 5.84 -3.37 -19.66
N ARG A 43 5.94 -4.02 -18.50
CA ARG A 43 4.79 -4.42 -17.69
C ARG A 43 3.88 -3.24 -17.31
N ALA A 44 4.42 -2.02 -17.26
CA ALA A 44 3.68 -0.78 -17.00
C ALA A 44 2.55 -0.51 -18.00
N SER A 45 2.75 -0.98 -19.24
CA SER A 45 1.82 -0.76 -20.35
C SER A 45 0.60 -1.69 -20.33
N VAL A 46 0.49 -2.59 -19.35
CA VAL A 46 -0.61 -3.54 -19.20
C VAL A 46 -1.02 -3.65 -17.73
N GLY A 47 -2.21 -4.17 -17.45
CA GLY A 47 -2.72 -4.33 -16.10
C GLY A 47 -3.87 -5.32 -16.06
N PHE A 48 -4.16 -5.85 -14.86
CA PHE A 48 -5.32 -6.70 -14.67
C PHE A 48 -6.60 -5.88 -14.73
N TYR A 49 -7.66 -6.44 -15.31
CA TYR A 49 -9.00 -5.87 -15.23
C TYR A 49 -9.58 -6.13 -13.84
N ASP A 50 -10.41 -5.22 -13.35
CA ASP A 50 -11.16 -5.44 -12.11
C ASP A 50 -11.97 -6.75 -12.18
N SER A 51 -12.60 -7.05 -13.32
CA SER A 51 -13.34 -8.29 -13.51
C SER A 51 -12.45 -9.54 -13.42
N THR A 52 -11.20 -9.45 -13.91
CA THR A 52 -10.20 -10.52 -13.78
C THR A 52 -9.79 -10.67 -12.31
N VAL A 53 -9.49 -9.57 -11.62
CA VAL A 53 -9.07 -9.59 -10.21
C VAL A 53 -10.16 -10.22 -9.33
N GLU A 54 -11.41 -9.78 -9.50
CA GLU A 54 -12.54 -10.30 -8.74
C GLU A 54 -12.79 -11.78 -9.02
N TYR A 55 -12.76 -12.19 -10.29
CA TYR A 55 -12.89 -13.61 -10.64
C TYR A 55 -11.77 -14.46 -10.01
N MET A 56 -10.51 -14.03 -10.13
CA MET A 56 -9.37 -14.81 -9.64
C MET A 56 -9.39 -14.96 -8.12
N ARG A 57 -9.64 -13.87 -7.39
CA ARG A 57 -9.67 -13.85 -5.92
C ARG A 57 -10.88 -14.57 -5.32
N ASN A 58 -12.03 -14.55 -5.99
CA ASN A 58 -13.26 -15.12 -5.45
C ASN A 58 -13.57 -16.52 -5.98
N ASP A 59 -13.70 -16.67 -7.30
CA ASP A 59 -14.23 -17.89 -7.91
C ASP A 59 -13.13 -18.86 -8.31
N TRP A 60 -12.04 -18.39 -8.92
CA TRP A 60 -10.90 -19.24 -9.26
C TRP A 60 -10.28 -19.83 -8.00
N ALA A 61 -9.93 -19.01 -7.01
CA ALA A 61 -9.34 -19.47 -5.75
C ALA A 61 -10.27 -20.46 -5.02
N ARG A 62 -11.59 -20.23 -5.02
CA ARG A 62 -12.57 -21.14 -4.43
C ARG A 62 -12.59 -22.51 -5.11
N GLN A 63 -12.42 -22.55 -6.42
CA GLN A 63 -12.45 -23.79 -7.20
C GLN A 63 -11.14 -24.58 -7.11
N HIS A 64 -10.00 -23.91 -6.94
CA HIS A 64 -8.68 -24.53 -7.06
C HIS A 64 -7.90 -24.64 -5.75
N MET A 65 -8.26 -23.88 -4.71
CA MET A 65 -7.46 -23.77 -3.48
C MET A 65 -8.22 -24.13 -2.20
N GLN A 66 -9.19 -25.06 -2.27
CA GLN A 66 -9.86 -25.69 -1.11
C GLN A 66 -10.20 -24.72 0.05
N PRO A 67 -11.01 -23.67 -0.18
CA PRO A 67 -11.25 -22.68 0.85
C PRO A 67 -11.94 -23.28 2.07
N GLN A 68 -11.45 -22.96 3.26
CA GLN A 68 -12.02 -23.39 4.52
C GLN A 68 -12.04 -22.21 5.51
N ALA A 69 -13.19 -22.00 6.14
CA ALA A 69 -13.32 -20.98 7.18
C ALA A 69 -12.58 -21.42 8.45
N ALA A 70 -11.84 -20.48 9.02
CA ALA A 70 -11.15 -20.61 10.30
C ALA A 70 -11.73 -19.60 11.29
N HIS A 71 -11.82 -20.01 12.55
CA HIS A 71 -12.41 -19.23 13.61
C HIS A 71 -11.51 -19.26 14.85
N LEU A 72 -11.25 -18.08 15.40
CA LEU A 72 -10.67 -17.86 16.72
C LEU A 72 -11.60 -16.92 17.49
N GLU A 73 -11.43 -16.81 18.82
CA GLU A 73 -12.09 -15.74 19.59
C GLU A 73 -11.75 -14.35 19.02
N ALA A 74 -10.54 -14.25 18.47
CA ALA A 74 -10.00 -13.08 17.81
C ALA A 74 -10.76 -12.62 16.56
N GLY A 75 -11.48 -13.50 15.87
CA GLY A 75 -12.09 -13.20 14.58
C GLY A 75 -12.26 -14.44 13.70
N SER A 76 -12.71 -14.22 12.47
CA SER A 76 -12.85 -15.27 11.45
C SER A 76 -12.08 -14.90 10.19
N VAL A 77 -11.55 -15.90 9.50
CA VAL A 77 -10.81 -15.73 8.25
C VAL A 77 -11.11 -16.90 7.32
N LEU A 78 -11.11 -16.65 6.01
CA LEU A 78 -11.16 -17.72 5.00
C LEU A 78 -9.73 -18.07 4.60
N LEU A 79 -9.37 -19.33 4.73
CA LEU A 79 -8.04 -19.84 4.37
C LEU A 79 -8.12 -20.70 3.12
N TYR A 80 -7.11 -20.59 2.27
CA TYR A 80 -6.98 -21.29 1.01
C TYR A 80 -5.74 -22.19 1.06
N TYR A 81 -5.91 -23.45 0.69
CA TYR A 81 -4.83 -24.43 0.63
C TYR A 81 -4.13 -24.37 -0.71
N HIS A 82 -2.82 -24.17 -0.70
CA HIS A 82 -1.98 -24.24 -1.89
C HIS A 82 -1.33 -25.63 -2.00
N GLY A 83 -1.65 -26.35 -3.07
CA GLY A 83 -1.27 -27.76 -3.23
C GLY A 83 0.23 -28.01 -3.32
N ASP A 84 0.97 -27.14 -4.02
CA ASP A 84 2.40 -27.35 -4.29
C ASP A 84 3.26 -27.09 -3.05
N SER A 85 2.94 -26.06 -2.26
CA SER A 85 3.64 -25.76 -0.99
C SER A 85 3.06 -26.50 0.21
N LYS A 86 1.87 -27.10 0.07
CA LYS A 86 1.13 -27.77 1.16
C LYS A 86 0.89 -26.87 2.37
N THR A 87 0.52 -25.63 2.11
CA THR A 87 0.33 -24.59 3.14
C THR A 87 -1.02 -23.89 2.98
N TRP A 88 -1.46 -23.24 4.06
CA TRP A 88 -2.72 -22.49 4.13
C TRP A 88 -2.45 -20.99 4.17
N HIS A 89 -3.27 -20.22 3.45
CA HIS A 89 -3.05 -18.80 3.21
C HIS A 89 -4.35 -18.03 3.38
N SER A 90 -4.31 -16.88 4.04
CA SER A 90 -5.41 -15.91 3.95
C SER A 90 -5.50 -15.30 2.55
N THR A 91 -6.66 -14.77 2.16
CA THR A 91 -6.86 -14.13 0.84
C THR A 91 -5.79 -13.08 0.52
N ASP A 92 -5.37 -12.30 1.52
CA ASP A 92 -4.40 -11.21 1.39
C ASP A 92 -2.96 -11.71 1.11
N ALA A 93 -2.70 -13.00 1.34
CA ALA A 93 -1.43 -13.62 1.03
C ALA A 93 -1.36 -14.16 -0.41
N LEU A 94 -2.43 -14.03 -1.21
CA LEU A 94 -2.51 -14.60 -2.56
C LEU A 94 -2.33 -13.55 -3.65
N ASP A 95 -1.46 -13.84 -4.61
CA ASP A 95 -1.24 -13.03 -5.81
C ASP A 95 -1.76 -13.73 -7.06
N ILE A 96 -2.18 -12.92 -8.05
CA ILE A 96 -2.47 -13.37 -9.41
C ILE A 96 -1.17 -13.36 -10.19
N ASP A 97 -0.84 -14.48 -10.82
CA ASP A 97 0.32 -14.61 -11.68
C ASP A 97 -0.03 -15.37 -12.97
N HIS A 98 0.84 -15.24 -13.97
CA HIS A 98 0.74 -15.97 -15.22
C HIS A 98 1.39 -17.35 -15.08
N VAL A 99 0.71 -18.39 -15.59
CA VAL A 99 1.22 -19.77 -15.65
C VAL A 99 2.46 -19.84 -16.54
N SER A 100 2.35 -19.32 -17.76
CA SER A 100 3.49 -19.02 -18.64
C SER A 100 3.85 -17.55 -18.52
N GLN A 101 5.14 -17.21 -18.46
CA GLN A 101 5.55 -15.80 -18.38
C GLN A 101 4.83 -14.96 -19.45
N TRP A 102 4.29 -13.81 -19.04
CA TRP A 102 3.37 -13.03 -19.87
C TRP A 102 3.99 -12.63 -21.21
N ARG A 103 5.31 -12.37 -21.27
CA ARG A 103 6.00 -12.06 -22.53
C ARG A 103 6.03 -13.26 -23.48
N ASP A 104 6.30 -14.45 -22.96
CA ASP A 104 6.30 -15.68 -23.75
C ASP A 104 4.88 -16.00 -24.24
N HIS A 105 3.88 -15.78 -23.39
CA HIS A 105 2.46 -15.91 -23.76
C HIS A 105 2.08 -14.95 -24.90
N PHE A 106 2.52 -13.68 -24.83
CA PHE A 106 2.27 -12.71 -25.89
C PHE A 106 2.93 -13.13 -27.20
N GLY A 107 4.16 -13.64 -27.14
CA GLY A 107 4.90 -14.16 -28.28
C GLY A 107 4.17 -15.34 -28.93
N ALA A 108 3.70 -16.30 -28.12
CA ALA A 108 2.93 -17.46 -28.58
C ALA A 108 1.59 -17.06 -29.21
N LEU A 109 0.93 -16.04 -28.65
CA LEU A 109 -0.33 -15.50 -29.15
C LEU A 109 -0.17 -14.60 -30.38
N GLY A 110 1.03 -14.11 -30.68
CA GLY A 110 1.27 -13.17 -31.76
C GLY A 110 0.56 -11.83 -31.56
N VAL A 111 0.64 -11.28 -30.34
CA VAL A 111 0.03 -9.99 -29.97
C VAL A 111 0.53 -8.86 -30.88
N ALA A 112 -0.39 -8.14 -31.53
CA ALA A 112 -0.05 -7.09 -32.50
C ALA A 112 -0.09 -5.67 -31.93
N ASN A 113 -0.98 -5.40 -30.98
CA ASN A 113 -1.26 -4.06 -30.48
C ASN A 113 -1.57 -4.07 -28.98
N HIS A 114 -1.63 -2.88 -28.36
CA HIS A 114 -1.89 -2.76 -26.92
C HIS A 114 -3.25 -3.33 -26.51
N ALA A 115 -4.29 -3.26 -27.34
CA ALA A 115 -5.57 -3.88 -27.02
C ALA A 115 -5.43 -5.40 -26.85
N GLU A 116 -4.72 -6.05 -27.77
CA GLU A 116 -4.42 -7.48 -27.69
C GLU A 116 -3.48 -7.81 -26.53
N ALA A 117 -2.53 -6.94 -26.21
CA ALA A 117 -1.65 -7.10 -25.06
C ALA A 117 -2.44 -7.09 -23.74
N HIS A 118 -3.36 -6.15 -23.55
CA HIS A 118 -4.24 -6.14 -22.37
C HIS A 118 -5.12 -7.40 -22.31
N MET A 119 -5.68 -7.83 -23.44
CA MET A 119 -6.49 -9.06 -23.48
C MET A 119 -5.65 -10.31 -23.15
N ALA A 120 -4.47 -10.46 -23.74
CA ALA A 120 -3.55 -11.56 -23.45
C ALA A 120 -3.05 -11.55 -22.00
N TYR A 121 -2.82 -10.37 -21.42
CA TYR A 121 -2.42 -10.22 -20.02
C TYR A 121 -3.52 -10.70 -19.06
N ASN A 122 -4.79 -10.60 -19.49
CA ASN A 122 -5.98 -10.97 -18.73
C ASN A 122 -6.59 -12.30 -19.18
N ASP A 123 -5.84 -13.09 -19.94
CA ASP A 123 -6.28 -14.41 -20.38
C ASP A 123 -6.34 -15.37 -19.20
N VAL A 124 -7.53 -15.61 -18.65
CA VAL A 124 -7.71 -16.42 -17.44
C VAL A 124 -7.28 -17.88 -17.61
N SER A 125 -7.10 -18.34 -18.85
CA SER A 125 -6.55 -19.65 -19.14
C SER A 125 -5.03 -19.75 -18.87
N ASN A 126 -4.34 -18.61 -18.83
CA ASN A 126 -2.92 -18.49 -18.48
C ASN A 126 -2.72 -17.83 -17.11
N LEU A 127 -3.74 -17.74 -16.26
CA LEU A 127 -3.62 -17.18 -14.91
C LEU A 127 -3.73 -18.27 -13.83
N ARG A 128 -3.05 -18.03 -12.71
CA ARG A 128 -3.11 -18.81 -11.48
C ARG A 128 -3.14 -17.90 -10.26
N MET A 129 -3.67 -18.41 -9.15
CA MET A 129 -3.43 -17.83 -7.82
C MET A 129 -2.37 -18.65 -7.10
N LEU A 130 -1.46 -17.98 -6.41
CA LEU A 130 -0.43 -18.62 -5.58
C LEU A 130 -0.08 -17.72 -4.38
N PRO A 131 0.56 -18.28 -3.34
CA PRO A 131 1.12 -17.48 -2.26
C PRO A 131 2.11 -16.44 -2.79
N SER A 132 1.92 -15.21 -2.35
CA SER A 132 2.72 -14.06 -2.73
C SER A 132 4.21 -14.23 -2.48
N VAL A 133 4.59 -14.88 -1.39
CA VAL A 133 5.99 -15.19 -1.08
C VAL A 133 6.61 -16.10 -2.16
N ILE A 134 5.84 -17.02 -2.75
CA ILE A 134 6.30 -17.84 -3.88
C ILE A 134 6.39 -16.97 -5.13
N ASN A 135 5.41 -16.10 -5.37
CA ASN A 135 5.38 -15.20 -6.52
C ASN A 135 6.56 -14.19 -6.54
N ARG A 136 6.92 -13.61 -5.39
CA ARG A 136 8.09 -12.71 -5.26
C ARG A 136 9.39 -13.46 -5.43
N ALA A 137 9.46 -14.65 -4.87
CA ALA A 137 10.63 -15.50 -4.93
C ALA A 137 10.72 -16.31 -6.23
N ARG A 138 9.90 -15.98 -7.25
CA ARG A 138 9.56 -16.84 -8.39
C ARG A 138 10.73 -17.63 -8.93
N ASP A 139 11.78 -16.97 -9.42
CA ASP A 139 12.89 -17.67 -10.03
C ASP A 139 13.57 -18.62 -9.04
N CYS A 140 13.73 -18.24 -7.76
CA CYS A 140 14.33 -19.14 -6.78
C CYS A 140 13.38 -20.26 -6.33
N ALA A 141 12.09 -19.98 -6.17
CA ALA A 141 11.07 -20.95 -5.76
C ALA A 141 10.78 -21.95 -6.88
N ASP A 142 10.54 -21.46 -8.09
CA ASP A 142 10.32 -22.27 -9.30
C ASP A 142 11.58 -23.08 -9.63
N ASN A 143 12.79 -22.56 -9.41
CA ASN A 143 14.02 -23.35 -9.58
C ASN A 143 14.09 -24.50 -8.59
N VAL A 144 13.84 -24.28 -7.29
CA VAL A 144 13.83 -25.37 -6.29
C VAL A 144 12.74 -26.39 -6.64
N LEU A 145 11.54 -25.92 -6.97
CA LEU A 145 10.41 -26.77 -7.28
C LEU A 145 10.64 -27.59 -8.57
N THR A 146 11.15 -26.97 -9.62
CA THR A 146 11.42 -27.62 -10.91
C THR A 146 12.59 -28.61 -10.80
N GLN A 147 13.63 -28.27 -10.04
CA GLN A 147 14.83 -29.08 -9.92
C GLN A 147 14.64 -30.28 -8.98
N TYR A 148 13.94 -30.10 -7.86
CA TYR A 148 13.85 -31.11 -6.79
C TYR A 148 12.43 -31.70 -6.63
N GLY A 149 11.38 -30.99 -7.05
CA GLY A 149 9.99 -31.41 -6.92
C GLY A 149 9.32 -31.03 -5.60
N ALA A 150 7.99 -30.99 -5.60
CA ALA A 150 7.16 -30.53 -4.46
C ALA A 150 7.24 -31.43 -3.21
N ASP A 151 7.73 -32.66 -3.34
CA ASP A 151 7.88 -33.59 -2.21
C ASP A 151 9.31 -33.66 -1.65
N SER A 152 10.23 -32.86 -2.20
CA SER A 152 11.65 -32.84 -1.81
C SER A 152 11.90 -32.22 -0.44
N GLN A 153 13.04 -32.56 0.17
CA GLN A 153 13.47 -31.96 1.44
C GLN A 153 13.85 -30.49 1.24
N GLU A 154 14.44 -30.16 0.09
CA GLU A 154 14.83 -28.81 -0.32
C GLU A 154 13.62 -27.89 -0.38
N TRP A 155 12.54 -28.33 -1.04
CA TRP A 155 11.30 -27.57 -1.11
C TRP A 155 10.64 -27.42 0.27
N ARG A 156 10.57 -28.49 1.06
CA ARG A 156 10.02 -28.41 2.43
C ARG A 156 10.79 -27.43 3.31
N THR A 157 12.12 -27.46 3.24
CA THR A 157 12.99 -26.52 3.98
C THR A 157 12.74 -25.09 3.53
N TRP A 158 12.62 -24.86 2.22
CA TRP A 158 12.32 -23.54 1.66
C TRP A 158 10.96 -23.01 2.14
N VAL A 159 9.94 -23.87 2.16
CA VAL A 159 8.59 -23.57 2.66
C VAL A 159 8.61 -23.29 4.17
N GLU A 160 9.24 -24.15 4.96
CA GLU A 160 9.33 -24.00 6.42
C GLU A 160 9.98 -22.66 6.80
N GLN A 161 11.08 -22.28 6.15
CA GLN A 161 11.78 -21.01 6.42
C GLN A 161 10.91 -19.76 6.14
N ARG A 162 9.89 -19.87 5.30
CA ARG A 162 9.10 -18.73 4.80
C ARG A 162 7.66 -18.68 5.29
N PHE A 163 7.11 -19.80 5.71
CA PHE A 163 5.71 -19.86 6.15
C PHE A 163 5.55 -20.31 7.62
N ALA A 164 6.53 -21.02 8.18
CA ALA A 164 6.40 -21.52 9.54
C ALA A 164 6.55 -20.41 10.59
N PHE A 165 5.85 -20.59 11.70
CA PHE A 165 6.02 -19.78 12.90
C PHE A 165 5.77 -20.67 14.12
N ASP A 166 6.72 -20.67 15.05
CA ASP A 166 6.57 -21.36 16.34
C ASP A 166 6.27 -20.32 17.44
N PRO A 167 5.04 -20.28 17.98
CA PRO A 167 4.70 -19.33 19.05
C PRO A 167 5.48 -19.58 20.35
N ASN A 168 5.97 -20.80 20.56
CA ASN A 168 6.70 -21.19 21.76
C ASN A 168 8.21 -20.93 21.66
N ALA A 169 8.72 -20.64 20.45
CA ALA A 169 10.11 -20.26 20.27
C ALA A 169 10.43 -18.95 21.00
N HIS A 170 11.72 -18.76 21.28
CA HIS A 170 12.22 -17.50 21.83
C HIS A 170 12.35 -16.48 20.70
N HIS A 171 11.53 -15.44 20.77
CA HIS A 171 11.52 -14.31 19.84
C HIS A 171 12.04 -13.08 20.59
N PRO A 172 13.34 -12.78 20.51
CA PRO A 172 13.95 -11.72 21.32
C PRO A 172 13.43 -10.35 20.87
N ALA A 173 13.01 -9.52 21.83
CA ALA A 173 12.57 -8.16 21.55
C ALA A 173 13.69 -7.34 20.87
N PHE A 174 13.30 -6.52 19.90
CA PHE A 174 14.19 -5.54 19.28
C PHE A 174 14.60 -4.49 20.31
N ASP A 175 15.90 -4.22 20.39
CA ASP A 175 16.52 -3.24 21.27
C ASP A 175 16.94 -2.03 20.41
N PRO A 176 16.22 -0.89 20.48
CA PRO A 176 16.52 0.29 19.68
C PRO A 176 17.94 0.84 19.88
N ASP A 177 18.58 0.56 21.03
CA ASP A 177 19.93 1.08 21.31
C ASP A 177 21.02 0.15 20.75
N ARG A 178 20.69 -1.10 20.39
CA ARG A 178 21.67 -2.11 19.97
C ARG A 178 21.44 -2.68 18.58
N ASP A 179 20.18 -2.70 18.15
CA ASP A 179 19.73 -3.35 16.93
C ASP A 179 19.38 -2.37 15.81
N GLN A 180 19.46 -1.06 16.04
CA GLN A 180 19.28 -0.07 14.97
C GLN A 180 20.31 -0.27 13.83
N ALA A 181 19.90 0.17 12.64
CA ALA A 181 20.74 0.17 11.45
C ALA A 181 22.01 0.97 11.73
N ARG A 182 23.18 0.42 11.36
CA ARG A 182 24.46 1.09 11.60
C ARG A 182 24.82 1.99 10.43
N ARG A 183 25.28 3.20 10.73
CA ARG A 183 25.69 4.18 9.71
C ARG A 183 27.02 3.79 9.07
N THR A 184 27.12 4.00 7.76
CA THR A 184 28.39 3.92 7.02
C THR A 184 28.85 5.32 6.62
N GLN A 185 30.15 5.46 6.34
CA GLN A 185 30.70 6.68 5.74
C GLN A 185 30.01 7.03 4.41
N GLY A 186 29.64 6.02 3.61
CA GLY A 186 28.93 6.21 2.34
C GLY A 186 27.52 6.79 2.52
N THR A 187 26.79 6.40 3.57
CA THR A 187 25.44 6.92 3.85
C THR A 187 25.46 8.29 4.51
N LEU A 188 26.46 8.58 5.36
CA LEU A 188 26.62 9.86 6.03
C LEU A 188 27.04 10.99 5.09
N GLY A 189 27.88 10.69 4.10
CA GLY A 189 28.37 11.67 3.13
C GLY A 189 27.44 11.93 1.93
N THR A 190 26.37 11.15 1.80
CA THR A 190 25.44 11.26 0.67
C THR A 190 24.25 12.13 1.06
N ALA A 191 24.07 13.26 0.37
CA ALA A 191 22.87 14.09 0.52
C ALA A 191 21.64 13.32 0.05
N TRP A 192 20.52 13.53 0.74
CA TRP A 192 19.23 12.96 0.39
C TRP A 192 18.13 14.01 0.57
N SER A 193 17.10 13.97 -0.27
CA SER A 193 15.96 14.87 -0.21
C SER A 193 14.62 14.12 -0.22
N PRO A 194 13.55 14.67 0.39
CA PRO A 194 12.21 14.06 0.34
C PRO A 194 11.70 13.76 -1.07
N ASP A 195 12.15 14.49 -2.08
CA ASP A 195 11.79 14.28 -3.48
C ASP A 195 12.33 12.96 -4.05
N GLU A 196 13.40 12.41 -3.46
CA GLU A 196 13.91 11.07 -3.81
C GLU A 196 13.01 9.95 -3.27
N GLY A 197 12.17 10.26 -2.27
CA GLY A 197 11.28 9.29 -1.64
C GLY A 197 12.02 8.05 -1.17
N ARG A 198 11.40 6.89 -1.29
CA ARG A 198 11.95 5.63 -0.74
C ARG A 198 13.04 5.01 -1.59
N THR A 199 13.36 5.58 -2.75
CA THR A 199 14.31 4.99 -3.69
C THR A 199 15.68 4.80 -3.05
N GLY A 200 16.12 3.54 -3.00
CA GLY A 200 17.40 3.17 -2.40
C GLY A 200 17.42 3.21 -0.86
N LEU A 201 16.25 3.28 -0.22
CA LEU A 201 16.03 2.95 1.19
C LEU A 201 15.51 1.51 1.28
N SER A 202 15.92 0.79 2.32
CA SER A 202 15.47 -0.57 2.57
C SER A 202 15.36 -0.82 4.08
N PHE A 203 14.61 -1.85 4.45
CA PHE A 203 14.58 -2.31 5.83
C PHE A 203 15.89 -3.02 6.18
N ASP A 204 16.43 -2.71 7.35
CA ASP A 204 17.64 -3.32 7.90
C ASP A 204 17.41 -4.81 8.21
N THR A 205 18.44 -5.63 8.08
CA THR A 205 18.39 -7.08 8.36
C THR A 205 17.86 -7.39 9.77
N ARG A 206 18.17 -6.56 10.78
CA ARG A 206 17.64 -6.72 12.14
C ARG A 206 16.20 -6.28 12.25
N VAL A 207 15.73 -5.35 11.42
CA VAL A 207 14.31 -4.99 11.34
C VAL A 207 13.51 -6.13 10.69
N VAL A 208 13.92 -6.61 9.51
CA VAL A 208 13.22 -7.72 8.81
C VAL A 208 13.36 -9.07 9.51
N GLY A 209 14.40 -9.25 10.33
CA GLY A 209 14.62 -10.47 11.11
C GLY A 209 14.09 -10.34 12.53
N LYS A 210 14.79 -9.59 13.38
CA LYS A 210 14.55 -9.57 14.83
C LYS A 210 13.28 -8.81 15.20
N TRP A 211 13.09 -7.60 14.67
CA TRP A 211 11.88 -6.81 14.96
C TRP A 211 10.63 -7.50 14.40
N PHE A 212 10.68 -7.93 13.14
CA PHE A 212 9.56 -8.62 12.49
C PHE A 212 9.10 -9.86 13.26
N GLU A 213 10.01 -10.76 13.65
CA GLU A 213 9.65 -11.97 14.41
C GLU A 213 9.14 -11.65 15.83
N ALA A 214 9.71 -10.63 16.49
CA ALA A 214 9.20 -10.17 17.78
C ALA A 214 7.78 -9.58 17.64
N GLU A 215 7.52 -8.82 16.58
CA GLU A 215 6.21 -8.21 16.33
C GLU A 215 5.19 -9.25 15.84
N LEU A 216 5.60 -10.28 15.11
CA LEU A 216 4.76 -11.46 14.82
C LEU A 216 4.30 -12.12 16.11
N LYS A 217 5.17 -12.28 17.11
CA LYS A 217 4.78 -12.81 18.42
C LYS A 217 3.75 -11.92 19.13
N ASN A 218 3.86 -10.59 19.01
CA ASN A 218 2.87 -9.65 19.55
C ASN A 218 1.54 -9.72 18.80
N ALA A 219 1.58 -9.90 17.48
CA ALA A 219 0.41 -9.98 16.61
C ALA A 219 -0.28 -11.36 16.63
N TYR A 220 0.39 -12.41 17.13
CA TYR A 220 -0.11 -13.78 17.15
C TYR A 220 -1.43 -13.89 17.91
N ALA A 221 -2.47 -14.35 17.22
CA ALA A 221 -3.83 -14.46 17.72
C ALA A 221 -4.20 -15.88 18.18
N GLY A 222 -3.46 -16.89 17.73
CA GLY A 222 -3.73 -18.30 17.96
C GLY A 222 -3.45 -19.16 16.73
N SER A 223 -3.59 -20.47 16.87
CA SER A 223 -3.49 -21.42 15.75
C SER A 223 -4.82 -22.14 15.55
N VAL A 224 -5.08 -22.52 14.31
CA VAL A 224 -6.30 -23.27 13.92
C VAL A 224 -5.92 -24.57 13.22
N PRO A 225 -6.54 -25.71 13.58
CA PRO A 225 -6.36 -26.96 12.84
C PRO A 225 -7.11 -26.90 11.50
N MET A 226 -6.37 -26.97 10.40
CA MET A 226 -6.91 -26.98 9.05
C MET A 226 -6.70 -28.32 8.38
N ARG A 227 -7.66 -28.80 7.58
CA ARG A 227 -7.62 -30.14 6.98
C ARG A 227 -7.67 -30.08 5.46
N ASN A 228 -6.65 -30.59 4.79
CA ASN A 228 -6.62 -30.64 3.34
C ASN A 228 -7.49 -31.81 2.79
N HIS A 229 -7.71 -31.86 1.47
CA HIS A 229 -8.46 -32.96 0.82
C HIS A 229 -7.86 -34.35 1.01
N GLN A 230 -6.57 -34.46 1.35
CA GLN A 230 -5.92 -35.74 1.66
C GLN A 230 -6.18 -36.17 3.12
N GLY A 231 -6.83 -35.31 3.92
CA GLY A 231 -7.16 -35.58 5.31
C GLY A 231 -6.05 -35.20 6.29
N GLU A 232 -4.95 -34.63 5.83
CA GLU A 232 -3.84 -34.16 6.67
C GLU A 232 -4.28 -32.92 7.44
N VAL A 233 -3.92 -32.86 8.72
CA VAL A 233 -4.24 -31.73 9.59
C VAL A 233 -2.98 -30.92 9.86
N GLN A 234 -3.06 -29.61 9.64
CA GLN A 234 -1.98 -28.67 9.92
C GLN A 234 -2.47 -27.60 10.90
N GLU A 235 -1.67 -27.31 11.92
CA GLU A 235 -1.88 -26.13 12.76
C GLU A 235 -1.41 -24.88 12.00
N VAL A 236 -2.34 -23.97 11.72
CA VAL A 236 -2.06 -22.74 10.97
C VAL A 236 -2.05 -21.56 11.95
N PRO A 237 -0.90 -20.90 12.16
CA PRO A 237 -0.83 -19.72 13.01
C PRO A 237 -1.51 -18.52 12.31
N LEU A 238 -2.33 -17.79 13.07
CA LEU A 238 -3.02 -16.59 12.63
C LEU A 238 -2.56 -15.38 13.42
N PHE A 239 -2.53 -14.24 12.74
CA PHE A 239 -2.02 -12.98 13.26
C PHE A 239 -3.03 -11.87 13.02
N ARG A 240 -3.08 -10.87 13.90
CA ARG A 240 -3.88 -9.66 13.68
C ARG A 240 -3.10 -8.64 12.87
N CYS A 241 -3.67 -8.19 11.77
CA CYS A 241 -3.18 -7.00 11.06
C CYS A 241 -3.35 -5.77 11.96
N ALA A 242 -2.29 -4.98 12.14
CA ALA A 242 -2.33 -3.79 13.01
C ALA A 242 -3.23 -2.68 12.46
N ALA A 243 -3.38 -2.59 11.12
CA ALA A 243 -4.21 -1.56 10.49
C ALA A 243 -5.69 -1.95 10.44
N SER A 244 -6.01 -3.16 9.96
CA SER A 244 -7.41 -3.60 9.76
C SER A 244 -8.01 -4.35 10.95
N GLY A 245 -7.17 -4.86 11.85
CA GLY A 245 -7.58 -5.78 12.92
C GLY A 245 -7.97 -7.19 12.45
N GLN A 246 -7.94 -7.44 11.14
CA GLN A 246 -8.34 -8.72 10.55
C GLN A 246 -7.30 -9.82 10.84
N LEU A 247 -7.78 -11.06 10.88
CA LEU A 247 -6.92 -12.23 10.97
C LEU A 247 -6.32 -12.56 9.59
N CYS A 248 -5.03 -12.85 9.58
CA CYS A 248 -4.30 -13.23 8.37
C CYS A 248 -3.19 -14.25 8.71
N THR A 249 -2.63 -14.87 7.68
CA THR A 249 -1.46 -15.77 7.80
C THR A 249 -0.16 -14.96 7.81
N ARG A 250 0.95 -15.54 8.30
CA ARG A 250 2.27 -14.88 8.42
C ARG A 250 2.68 -14.16 7.13
N ASP A 251 2.50 -14.86 6.02
CA ASP A 251 2.90 -14.43 4.67
C ASP A 251 1.98 -13.38 4.04
N ALA A 252 0.88 -13.03 4.71
CA ALA A 252 0.09 -11.86 4.35
C ALA A 252 0.65 -10.57 4.98
N LEU A 253 1.52 -10.67 6.00
CA LEU A 253 2.03 -9.53 6.73
C LEU A 253 3.31 -9.00 6.11
N ASP A 254 3.32 -7.71 5.82
CA ASP A 254 4.50 -6.94 5.45
C ASP A 254 4.73 -5.83 6.51
N ILE A 255 5.92 -5.24 6.48
CA ILE A 255 6.28 -4.08 7.33
C ILE A 255 5.74 -2.82 6.66
N ASP A 256 5.03 -2.00 7.44
CA ASP A 256 4.53 -0.70 7.00
C ASP A 256 4.85 0.38 8.04
N HIS A 257 4.83 1.63 7.60
CA HIS A 257 4.99 2.78 8.48
C HIS A 257 3.63 3.25 9.00
N LYS A 258 3.51 3.44 10.32
CA LYS A 258 2.34 4.03 10.98
C LYS A 258 2.07 5.44 10.45
N VAL A 259 3.13 6.22 10.28
CA VAL A 259 3.16 7.50 9.57
C VAL A 259 3.87 7.27 8.24
N PRO A 260 3.20 7.45 7.08
CA PRO A 260 3.83 7.30 5.78
C PRO A 260 5.15 8.06 5.68
N PHE A 261 6.16 7.41 5.10
CA PHE A 261 7.54 7.91 5.13
C PHE A 261 7.72 9.26 4.41
N GLU A 262 6.94 9.53 3.36
CA GLU A 262 6.93 10.80 2.62
C GLU A 262 6.56 11.99 3.53
N LEU A 263 5.73 11.72 4.53
CA LEU A 263 5.28 12.71 5.49
C LEU A 263 6.35 12.94 6.55
N LEU A 264 6.87 11.83 7.09
CA LEU A 264 7.96 11.86 8.06
C LEU A 264 9.19 12.58 7.50
N SER A 265 9.58 12.26 6.26
CA SER A 265 10.74 12.87 5.60
C SER A 265 10.60 14.36 5.35
N GLN A 266 9.41 14.87 5.03
CA GLN A 266 9.18 16.32 4.95
C GLN A 266 9.36 16.99 6.31
N LYS A 267 8.83 16.40 7.39
CA LYS A 267 9.03 16.91 8.76
C LYS A 267 10.48 16.82 9.21
N MET A 268 11.19 15.76 8.85
CA MET A 268 12.63 15.67 9.11
C MET A 268 13.39 16.81 8.46
N LEU A 269 13.04 17.20 7.22
CA LEU A 269 13.69 18.30 6.51
C LEU A 269 13.45 19.66 7.20
N GLU A 270 12.23 19.91 7.70
CA GLU A 270 11.89 21.11 8.48
C GLU A 270 12.79 21.29 9.72
N HIS A 271 13.23 20.18 10.30
CA HIS A 271 14.07 20.13 11.50
C HIS A 271 15.55 19.83 11.22
N ALA A 272 15.92 19.66 9.95
CA ALA A 272 17.28 19.28 9.58
C ALA A 272 18.27 20.43 9.84
N PRO A 273 19.43 20.16 10.48
CA PRO A 273 20.47 21.17 10.64
C PRO A 273 20.95 21.62 9.26
N ASN A 274 20.79 22.93 8.97
CA ASN A 274 21.06 23.55 7.67
C ASN A 274 20.10 23.19 6.53
N GLY A 275 18.94 22.58 6.83
CA GLY A 275 17.93 22.23 5.82
C GLY A 275 18.39 21.14 4.85
N GLN A 276 19.29 20.25 5.28
CA GLN A 276 19.81 19.15 4.48
C GLN A 276 19.74 17.85 5.27
N LEU A 277 19.23 16.80 4.64
CA LEU A 277 19.24 15.44 5.18
C LEU A 277 20.34 14.64 4.49
N SER A 278 20.95 13.72 5.21
CA SER A 278 21.79 12.67 4.63
C SER A 278 20.95 11.43 4.33
N LYS A 279 21.47 10.55 3.47
CA LYS A 279 20.88 9.22 3.25
C LYS A 279 20.84 8.38 4.52
N ALA A 280 21.80 8.59 5.44
CA ALA A 280 21.76 7.96 6.75
C ALA A 280 20.54 8.42 7.58
N ASP A 281 20.24 9.72 7.59
CA ASP A 281 19.07 10.23 8.33
C ASP A 281 17.76 9.64 7.79
N ALA A 282 17.64 9.54 6.46
CA ALA A 282 16.51 8.91 5.79
C ALA A 282 16.38 7.42 6.13
N LEU A 283 17.48 6.65 6.10
CA LEU A 283 17.51 5.23 6.46
C LEU A 283 17.13 5.00 7.93
N ASP A 284 17.62 5.84 8.84
CA ASP A 284 17.33 5.72 10.27
C ASP A 284 15.84 5.95 10.54
N ALA A 285 15.24 6.96 9.91
CA ALA A 285 13.81 7.23 10.02
C ALA A 285 12.96 6.15 9.34
N TYR A 286 13.42 5.62 8.21
CA TYR A 286 12.76 4.51 7.51
C TYR A 286 12.75 3.22 8.35
N ASN A 287 13.78 3.02 9.17
CA ASN A 287 13.95 1.85 10.03
C ASN A 287 13.56 2.08 11.50
N ASP A 288 12.98 3.24 11.84
CA ASP A 288 12.56 3.52 13.21
C ASP A 288 11.36 2.65 13.59
N VAL A 289 11.63 1.59 14.33
CA VAL A 289 10.65 0.61 14.83
C VAL A 289 9.49 1.22 15.60
N SER A 290 9.63 2.44 16.14
CA SER A 290 8.51 3.13 16.77
C SER A 290 7.43 3.55 15.76
N ASN A 291 7.85 3.83 14.52
CA ASN A 291 6.99 4.14 13.39
C ASN A 291 6.64 2.90 12.55
N LEU A 292 7.10 1.69 12.88
CA LEU A 292 6.75 0.48 12.12
C LEU A 292 5.55 -0.25 12.71
N ARG A 293 4.83 -0.98 11.86
CA ARG A 293 3.71 -1.88 12.20
C ARG A 293 3.65 -3.05 11.22
N LEU A 294 3.09 -4.18 11.65
CA LEU A 294 2.76 -5.30 10.76
C LEU A 294 1.35 -5.14 10.22
N VAL A 295 1.21 -5.12 8.91
CA VAL A 295 -0.09 -4.97 8.23
C VAL A 295 -0.26 -6.02 7.15
N SER A 296 -1.51 -6.41 6.91
CA SER A 296 -1.84 -7.25 5.78
C SER A 296 -1.60 -6.47 4.50
N ARG A 297 -1.13 -7.16 3.46
CA ARG A 297 -0.85 -6.58 2.14
C ARG A 297 -2.04 -5.84 1.52
N SER A 298 -3.27 -6.26 1.83
CA SER A 298 -4.51 -5.58 1.43
C SER A 298 -4.68 -4.17 2.01
N THR A 299 -3.94 -3.84 3.08
CA THR A 299 -4.01 -2.56 3.80
C THR A 299 -2.64 -1.90 3.93
N ASN A 300 -1.64 -2.43 3.22
CA ASN A 300 -0.31 -1.89 3.27
C ASN A 300 -0.22 -0.61 2.43
N SER A 301 -0.24 0.54 3.12
CA SER A 301 -0.09 1.85 2.50
C SER A 301 1.32 2.10 1.98
N SER A 302 2.33 1.30 2.39
CA SER A 302 3.68 1.43 1.86
C SER A 302 3.73 1.07 0.37
N HIS A 303 2.97 0.07 -0.06
CA HIS A 303 2.92 -0.41 -1.45
C HIS A 303 2.04 0.45 -2.37
N GLU A 304 1.00 1.12 -1.85
CA GLU A 304 0.18 2.04 -2.68
C GLU A 304 0.95 3.29 -3.15
N PHE A 305 2.09 3.61 -2.51
CA PHE A 305 3.02 4.68 -2.92
C PHE A 305 4.31 4.18 -3.57
N GLU A 306 4.50 2.86 -3.64
CA GLU A 306 5.52 2.29 -4.51
C GLU A 306 5.16 2.52 -5.96
N VAL A 307 3.92 2.87 -6.33
CA VAL A 307 3.65 3.25 -7.72
C VAL A 307 4.15 4.66 -8.05
N ASP A 308 5.00 4.78 -9.06
CA ASP A 308 5.45 6.06 -9.62
C ASP A 308 4.29 6.78 -10.34
N ILE A 309 4.58 7.95 -10.92
CA ILE A 309 3.60 8.73 -11.69
C ILE A 309 3.02 7.99 -12.93
N ARG A 310 3.52 6.79 -13.23
CA ARG A 310 3.13 5.90 -14.32
C ARG A 310 2.46 4.61 -13.83
N ASN A 311 2.15 4.53 -12.53
CA ASN A 311 1.54 3.36 -11.91
C ASN A 311 2.48 2.13 -11.91
N GLU A 312 3.81 2.34 -11.94
CA GLU A 312 4.84 1.30 -11.85
C GLU A 312 5.39 1.22 -10.43
N TYR A 313 5.57 0.02 -9.85
CA TYR A 313 6.42 -0.11 -8.66
C TYR A 313 7.77 0.59 -8.95
N ARG A 314 8.09 1.62 -8.17
CA ARG A 314 9.30 2.45 -8.19
C ARG A 314 10.52 1.57 -7.96
N ASP A 315 10.29 0.44 -7.32
CA ASP A 315 11.21 -0.64 -7.17
C ASP A 315 11.13 -1.45 -8.47
N HIS A 316 12.09 -1.22 -9.36
CA HIS A 316 12.61 -2.36 -10.09
C HIS A 316 13.09 -3.34 -9.02
N GLU A 317 12.23 -4.27 -8.58
CA GLU A 317 12.67 -5.43 -7.80
C GLU A 317 13.64 -6.20 -8.72
N GLU A 318 14.93 -5.84 -8.66
CA GLU A 318 15.97 -6.80 -9.01
C GLU A 318 15.76 -7.98 -8.07
N PRO A 319 15.71 -9.22 -8.58
CA PRO A 319 15.63 -10.38 -7.71
C PRO A 319 16.72 -10.29 -6.66
N GLU A 320 16.35 -10.30 -5.37
CA GLU A 320 17.31 -10.30 -4.27
C GLU A 320 18.38 -11.36 -4.56
N ARG A 321 19.62 -10.94 -4.79
CA ARG A 321 20.67 -11.90 -5.07
C ARG A 321 21.04 -12.56 -3.74
N PRO A 322 21.18 -13.90 -3.69
CA PRO A 322 21.70 -14.56 -2.50
C PRO A 322 23.04 -13.93 -2.07
N GLY A 323 23.07 -13.30 -0.89
CA GLY A 323 24.24 -12.60 -0.34
C GLY A 323 24.40 -11.12 -0.74
N GLU A 324 23.42 -10.50 -1.41
CA GLU A 324 23.46 -9.08 -1.78
C GLU A 324 23.62 -8.13 -0.58
N PHE A 325 23.15 -8.55 0.58
CA PHE A 325 23.21 -7.79 1.83
C PHE A 325 24.20 -8.35 2.85
N ASP A 326 24.97 -9.37 2.50
CA ASP A 326 26.01 -9.93 3.39
C ASP A 326 27.12 -8.89 3.68
N ASP A 327 27.30 -7.91 2.79
CA ASP A 327 28.27 -6.80 2.92
C ASP A 327 27.64 -5.46 3.38
N PHE A 328 26.31 -5.38 3.57
CA PHE A 328 25.68 -4.13 4.06
C PHE A 328 25.96 -3.90 5.55
N ILE A 329 26.41 -4.93 6.26
CA ILE A 329 27.00 -4.81 7.58
C ILE A 329 28.45 -5.29 7.46
N ASP A 330 29.35 -4.53 8.10
CA ASP A 330 30.55 -5.05 8.76
C ASP A 330 31.97 -4.72 8.23
N ARG A 331 32.20 -3.56 7.58
CA ARG A 331 33.60 -3.09 7.40
C ARG A 331 33.95 -1.71 7.96
N ASP A 332 33.04 -0.74 7.97
CA ASP A 332 33.35 0.65 8.37
C ASP A 332 32.23 1.34 9.19
N ALA A 333 31.42 0.58 9.93
CA ALA A 333 30.30 1.12 10.71
C ALA A 333 30.77 2.14 11.78
N MET A 334 30.10 3.29 11.87
CA MET A 334 30.33 4.30 12.90
C MET A 334 29.11 4.46 13.82
N ASP A 335 29.33 4.49 15.13
CA ASP A 335 28.34 4.92 16.13
C ASP A 335 28.19 6.44 16.04
N VAL A 336 27.23 6.90 15.23
CA VAL A 336 26.77 8.29 15.28
C VAL A 336 25.26 8.21 15.27
N ASP A 337 24.59 8.51 16.36
CA ASP A 337 23.12 8.47 16.43
C ASP A 337 22.49 9.62 15.61
N LEU A 338 21.22 9.48 15.25
CA LEU A 338 20.37 10.62 14.90
C LEU A 338 20.47 11.68 15.99
N ASP A 339 20.31 12.95 15.63
CA ASP A 339 20.15 14.00 16.64
C ASP A 339 19.04 13.55 17.63
N PRO A 340 19.34 13.46 18.94
CA PRO A 340 18.41 12.89 19.91
C PRO A 340 17.06 13.60 19.94
N VAL A 341 17.01 14.89 19.58
CA VAL A 341 15.79 15.69 19.52
C VAL A 341 14.93 15.27 18.32
N VAL A 342 15.54 15.09 17.16
CA VAL A 342 14.84 14.62 15.94
C VAL A 342 14.34 13.20 16.13
N ALA A 343 15.17 12.31 16.68
CA ALA A 343 14.79 10.94 17.01
C ALA A 343 13.65 10.92 18.04
N GLN A 344 13.69 11.75 19.08
CA GLN A 344 12.61 11.83 20.06
C GLN A 344 11.31 12.36 19.45
N GLN A 345 11.36 13.41 18.61
CA GLN A 345 10.18 13.97 17.96
C GLN A 345 9.54 13.00 16.97
N ALA A 346 10.34 12.30 16.16
CA ALA A 346 9.85 11.24 15.28
C ALA A 346 9.21 10.09 16.08
N ARG A 347 9.83 9.68 17.18
CA ARG A 347 9.30 8.66 18.11
C ARG A 347 8.03 9.12 18.85
N GLU A 348 7.89 10.39 19.17
CA GLU A 348 6.71 10.97 19.81
C GLU A 348 5.55 11.13 18.81
N LEU A 349 5.85 11.51 17.57
CA LEU A 349 4.88 11.55 16.48
C LEU A 349 4.37 10.14 16.18
N GLY A 350 5.24 9.16 15.95
CA GLY A 350 4.87 7.77 15.67
C GLY A 350 4.10 7.08 16.80
N ARG A 351 4.34 7.46 18.07
CA ARG A 351 3.60 6.91 19.23
C ARG A 351 2.19 7.46 19.39
N ASN A 352 1.97 8.72 19.01
CA ASN A 352 0.71 9.43 19.27
C ASN A 352 -0.15 9.59 18.01
N TYR A 353 0.42 9.36 16.83
CA TYR A 353 -0.31 9.42 15.57
C TYR A 353 -1.40 8.35 15.52
N ARG A 354 -2.64 8.80 15.45
CA ARG A 354 -3.78 7.97 15.11
C ARG A 354 -4.12 8.29 13.66
N PRO A 355 -3.85 7.37 12.71
CA PRO A 355 -4.14 7.64 11.31
C PRO A 355 -5.63 7.96 11.17
N MET A 356 -5.95 9.16 10.67
CA MET A 356 -7.27 9.39 10.13
C MET A 356 -7.39 8.62 8.80
N PRO A 357 -8.59 8.16 8.44
CA PRO A 357 -8.85 7.71 7.07
C PRO A 357 -8.41 8.79 6.09
N TRP A 358 -7.89 8.44 4.92
CA TRP A 358 -7.40 9.46 3.99
C TRP A 358 -8.53 10.33 3.45
N LEU A 359 -8.20 11.52 2.97
CA LEU A 359 -9.19 12.47 2.48
C LEU A 359 -10.14 11.89 1.40
N ASN A 360 -9.67 10.93 0.60
CA ASN A 360 -10.45 10.21 -0.41
C ASN A 360 -11.17 8.94 0.11
N GLU A 361 -11.06 8.60 1.40
CA GLU A 361 -11.68 7.43 2.03
C GLU A 361 -12.96 7.77 2.78
N HIS A 362 -13.94 6.85 2.75
CA HIS A 362 -15.30 7.04 3.28
C HIS A 362 -15.37 7.56 4.74
N GLY A 363 -14.34 7.32 5.55
CA GLY A 363 -14.30 7.72 6.95
C GLY A 363 -13.73 9.13 7.23
N HIS A 364 -13.18 9.85 6.25
CA HIS A 364 -12.56 11.15 6.51
C HIS A 364 -13.61 12.28 6.66
N PRO A 365 -13.49 13.17 7.67
CA PRO A 365 -14.45 14.25 7.91
C PRO A 365 -14.68 15.18 6.71
N ASP A 366 -13.62 15.43 5.93
CA ASP A 366 -13.68 16.32 4.75
C ASP A 366 -13.93 15.58 3.43
N LYS A 367 -14.23 14.28 3.43
CA LYS A 367 -14.42 13.54 2.17
C LYS A 367 -15.53 14.12 1.29
N ALA A 368 -16.64 14.57 1.88
CA ALA A 368 -17.72 15.18 1.11
C ALA A 368 -17.26 16.44 0.36
N LEU A 369 -16.36 17.23 0.97
CA LEU A 369 -15.76 18.39 0.33
C LEU A 369 -14.75 17.99 -0.76
N TYR A 370 -13.98 16.93 -0.52
CA TYR A 370 -13.08 16.35 -1.51
C TYR A 370 -13.82 15.85 -2.76
N ASP A 371 -14.86 15.03 -2.60
CA ASP A 371 -15.67 14.51 -3.70
C ASP A 371 -16.29 15.66 -4.52
N ASP A 372 -16.72 16.73 -3.83
CA ASP A 372 -17.29 17.91 -4.46
C ASP A 372 -16.25 18.70 -5.28
N VAL A 373 -15.06 18.93 -4.72
CA VAL A 373 -13.95 19.59 -5.43
C VAL A 373 -13.47 18.76 -6.62
N LEU A 374 -13.34 17.44 -6.45
CA LEU A 374 -12.94 16.51 -7.50
C LEU A 374 -13.94 16.53 -8.67
N ASN A 375 -15.24 16.49 -8.36
CA ASN A 375 -16.29 16.62 -9.37
C ASN A 375 -16.23 17.97 -10.10
N LYS A 376 -16.04 19.08 -9.38
CA LYS A 376 -15.91 20.41 -9.98
C LYS A 376 -14.68 20.51 -10.89
N LEU A 377 -13.54 19.95 -10.50
CA LEU A 377 -12.36 19.86 -11.36
C LEU A 377 -12.67 19.08 -12.63
N GLY A 378 -13.34 17.92 -12.52
CA GLY A 378 -13.76 17.09 -13.66
C GLY A 378 -14.70 17.78 -14.65
N GLN A 379 -15.37 18.87 -14.24
CA GLN A 379 -16.25 19.67 -15.11
C GLN A 379 -15.51 20.76 -15.88
N THR A 380 -14.22 21.00 -15.60
CA THR A 380 -13.41 22.02 -16.28
C THR A 380 -12.53 21.43 -17.38
N ASP A 381 -12.20 22.22 -18.40
CA ASP A 381 -11.28 21.77 -19.46
C ASP A 381 -9.88 21.46 -18.94
N PHE A 382 -9.34 22.31 -18.05
CA PHE A 382 -8.01 22.09 -17.49
C PHE A 382 -7.96 20.90 -16.53
N GLY A 383 -9.03 20.66 -15.78
CA GLY A 383 -9.14 19.48 -14.92
C GLY A 383 -9.28 18.21 -15.74
N ARG A 384 -10.04 18.21 -16.85
CA ARG A 384 -10.14 17.07 -17.78
C ARG A 384 -8.82 16.71 -18.47
N ASN A 385 -7.93 17.69 -18.64
CA ASN A 385 -6.59 17.47 -19.19
C ASN A 385 -5.57 16.88 -18.18
N MET A 386 -5.95 16.70 -16.91
CA MET A 386 -5.15 16.01 -15.91
C MET A 386 -5.39 14.49 -15.99
N SER A 387 -4.36 13.69 -15.67
CA SER A 387 -4.58 12.27 -15.36
C SER A 387 -5.45 12.12 -14.11
N ASP A 388 -6.04 10.94 -13.89
CA ASP A 388 -6.88 10.71 -12.71
C ASP A 388 -6.13 11.00 -11.42
N THR A 389 -4.90 10.48 -11.26
CA THR A 389 -4.02 10.77 -10.12
C THR A 389 -3.73 12.26 -9.95
N GLN A 390 -3.42 12.98 -11.03
CA GLN A 390 -3.16 14.43 -10.95
C GLN A 390 -4.39 15.21 -10.50
N ARG A 391 -5.58 14.77 -10.93
CA ARG A 391 -6.86 15.37 -10.59
C ARG A 391 -7.22 15.13 -9.11
N GLU A 392 -6.98 13.92 -8.62
CA GLU A 392 -7.14 13.56 -7.20
C GLU A 392 -6.19 14.34 -6.30
N ASN A 393 -4.91 14.42 -6.66
CA ASN A 393 -3.91 15.24 -5.98
C ASN A 393 -4.32 16.71 -5.93
N ALA A 394 -4.73 17.26 -7.09
CA ALA A 394 -5.17 18.65 -7.18
C ALA A 394 -6.43 18.92 -6.34
N ALA A 395 -7.37 17.97 -6.30
CA ALA A 395 -8.54 18.05 -5.43
C ALA A 395 -8.15 18.09 -3.96
N GLY A 396 -7.25 17.19 -3.52
CA GLY A 396 -6.73 17.16 -2.16
C GLY A 396 -6.03 18.46 -1.75
N ALA A 397 -5.15 18.98 -2.62
CA ALA A 397 -4.44 20.23 -2.37
C ALA A 397 -5.38 21.43 -2.25
N LEU A 398 -6.44 21.49 -3.08
CA LEU A 398 -7.46 22.53 -3.00
C LEU A 398 -8.30 22.43 -1.72
N VAL A 399 -8.68 21.21 -1.27
CA VAL A 399 -9.39 21.04 0.00
C VAL A 399 -8.55 21.54 1.17
N PHE A 400 -7.26 21.21 1.20
CA PHE A 400 -6.34 21.75 2.19
C PHE A 400 -6.33 23.29 2.17
N ALA A 401 -6.16 23.90 0.99
CA ALA A 401 -6.12 25.35 0.86
C ALA A 401 -7.44 26.00 1.32
N VAL A 402 -8.59 25.41 0.98
CA VAL A 402 -9.93 25.85 1.42
C VAL A 402 -10.05 25.85 2.93
N ARG A 403 -9.58 24.79 3.60
CA ARG A 403 -9.61 24.70 5.06
C ARG A 403 -8.63 25.65 5.73
N ASN A 404 -7.44 25.83 5.15
CA ASN A 404 -6.46 26.80 5.61
C ASN A 404 -7.00 28.25 5.55
N GLU A 405 -7.72 28.59 4.46
CA GLU A 405 -8.41 29.87 4.29
C GLU A 405 -9.74 29.97 5.05
N ARG A 406 -10.09 28.94 5.83
CA ARG A 406 -11.33 28.85 6.64
C ARG A 406 -12.61 29.01 5.81
N MET A 407 -12.57 28.56 4.55
CA MET A 407 -13.72 28.55 3.67
C MET A 407 -14.65 27.38 4.02
N GLY A 408 -15.95 27.67 4.06
CA GLY A 408 -16.98 26.69 4.43
C GLY A 408 -17.44 25.78 3.27
N SER A 409 -17.24 26.23 2.03
CA SER A 409 -17.67 25.54 0.80
C SER A 409 -16.76 25.92 -0.38
N VAL A 410 -16.82 25.12 -1.45
CA VAL A 410 -16.27 25.45 -2.76
C VAL A 410 -17.41 25.49 -3.76
N ASP A 411 -17.65 26.66 -4.34
CA ASP A 411 -18.72 26.89 -5.31
C ASP A 411 -18.19 26.80 -6.74
N ALA A 412 -16.91 27.12 -6.96
CA ALA A 412 -16.23 26.95 -8.24
C ALA A 412 -14.74 26.64 -8.08
N VAL A 413 -14.16 26.03 -9.12
CA VAL A 413 -12.70 25.91 -9.28
C VAL A 413 -12.28 26.66 -10.55
N ALA A 414 -11.17 27.37 -10.49
CA ALA A 414 -10.65 28.17 -11.59
C ALA A 414 -9.14 27.98 -11.78
N GLN A 415 -8.64 28.33 -12.96
CA GLN A 415 -7.22 28.36 -13.27
C GLN A 415 -6.80 29.82 -13.56
N SER A 416 -5.58 30.19 -13.18
CA SER A 416 -5.01 31.49 -13.57
C SER A 416 -4.86 31.61 -15.09
N LEU A 417 -4.80 32.85 -15.58
CA LEU A 417 -4.66 33.14 -17.02
C LEU A 417 -3.36 32.60 -17.63
N ASP A 418 -2.28 32.56 -16.84
CA ASP A 418 -0.99 31.97 -17.23
C ASP A 418 -0.92 30.44 -17.04
N GLY A 419 -2.00 29.86 -16.52
CA GLY A 419 -2.14 28.44 -16.28
C GLY A 419 -1.36 27.89 -15.09
N GLN A 420 -0.63 28.72 -14.33
CA GLN A 420 0.30 28.29 -13.29
C GLN A 420 -0.35 28.06 -11.91
N ALA A 421 -1.55 28.55 -11.67
CA ALA A 421 -2.25 28.41 -10.38
C ALA A 421 -3.67 27.87 -10.56
N LEU A 422 -4.14 27.15 -9.54
CA LEU A 422 -5.53 26.75 -9.37
C LEU A 422 -6.12 27.51 -8.19
N PHE A 423 -7.42 27.76 -8.24
CA PHE A 423 -8.17 28.45 -7.20
C PHE A 423 -9.42 27.68 -6.86
N ALA A 424 -9.66 27.46 -5.58
CA ALA A 424 -10.99 27.16 -5.07
C ALA A 424 -11.67 28.49 -4.70
N VAL A 425 -12.91 28.66 -5.13
CA VAL A 425 -13.69 29.89 -4.96
C VAL A 425 -14.97 29.59 -4.21
N GLN A 426 -15.21 30.34 -3.15
CA GLN A 426 -16.50 30.41 -2.45
C GLN A 426 -17.26 31.63 -2.98
N GLY A 427 -18.55 31.48 -3.28
CA GLY A 427 -19.36 32.46 -4.00
C GLY A 427 -19.19 32.36 -5.52
N SER A 428 -19.45 33.45 -6.24
CA SER A 428 -19.35 33.45 -7.70
C SER A 428 -17.97 33.92 -8.18
N LEU A 429 -17.54 33.50 -9.37
CA LEU A 429 -16.29 33.98 -9.97
C LEU A 429 -16.24 35.51 -10.17
N GLN A 430 -17.40 36.16 -10.30
CA GLN A 430 -17.52 37.62 -10.47
C GLN A 430 -17.49 38.36 -9.13
N HIS A 431 -17.95 37.71 -8.07
CA HIS A 431 -18.04 38.24 -6.71
C HIS A 431 -17.64 37.15 -5.70
N PRO A 432 -16.33 36.86 -5.59
CA PRO A 432 -15.84 35.82 -4.69
C PRO A 432 -15.98 36.27 -3.24
N LEU A 433 -16.53 35.38 -2.41
CA LEU A 433 -16.61 35.52 -0.94
C LEU A 433 -15.33 34.99 -0.28
N GLY A 434 -14.64 34.06 -0.93
CA GLY A 434 -13.34 33.51 -0.51
C GLY A 434 -12.60 32.90 -1.70
N ILE A 435 -11.28 32.96 -1.67
CA ILE A 435 -10.40 32.39 -2.70
C ILE A 435 -9.24 31.68 -1.99
N ALA A 436 -9.03 30.41 -2.30
CA ALA A 436 -7.88 29.64 -1.87
C ALA A 436 -6.98 29.29 -3.07
N PRO A 437 -5.80 29.91 -3.19
CA PRO A 437 -4.87 29.64 -4.28
C PRO A 437 -3.96 28.45 -3.99
N VAL A 438 -3.63 27.68 -5.02
CA VAL A 438 -2.54 26.68 -5.01
C VAL A 438 -1.75 26.77 -6.31
N SER A 439 -0.43 26.54 -6.23
CA SER A 439 0.37 26.32 -7.43
C SER A 439 -0.13 25.08 -8.16
N LYS A 440 -0.27 25.14 -9.49
CA LYS A 440 -0.75 24.00 -10.28
C LYS A 440 0.26 22.86 -10.27
N SER A 441 1.56 23.14 -10.37
CA SER A 441 2.60 22.11 -10.28
C SER A 441 2.53 21.38 -8.95
N ASP A 442 2.41 22.15 -7.86
CA ASP A 442 2.45 21.62 -6.51
C ASP A 442 1.16 20.86 -6.21
N ALA A 443 0.01 21.36 -6.68
CA ALA A 443 -1.28 20.69 -6.53
C ALA A 443 -1.32 19.33 -7.25
N MET A 444 -0.71 19.21 -8.43
CA MET A 444 -0.65 17.93 -9.15
C MET A 444 0.38 16.96 -8.55
N ALA A 445 1.42 17.47 -7.89
CA ALA A 445 2.49 16.68 -7.28
C ALA A 445 2.18 16.27 -5.82
N GLN A 446 1.39 17.06 -5.10
CA GLN A 446 1.05 16.81 -3.70
C GLN A 446 0.07 15.65 -3.59
N SER A 447 0.53 14.52 -3.05
CA SER A 447 -0.32 13.35 -2.86
C SER A 447 -1.51 13.64 -1.93
N ILE A 448 -2.54 12.81 -2.05
CA ILE A 448 -3.70 12.85 -1.16
C ILE A 448 -3.31 12.66 0.32
N GLY A 449 -2.29 11.84 0.61
CA GLY A 449 -1.77 11.63 1.96
C GLY A 449 -1.14 12.90 2.55
N ILE A 450 -0.34 13.63 1.76
CA ILE A 450 0.24 14.92 2.17
C ILE A 450 -0.86 15.95 2.43
N SER A 451 -1.88 15.98 1.57
CA SER A 451 -3.04 16.87 1.75
C SER A 451 -3.82 16.53 3.02
N THR A 452 -3.99 15.24 3.32
CA THR A 452 -4.67 14.74 4.52
C THR A 452 -3.94 15.18 5.80
N LEU A 453 -2.61 15.04 5.85
CA LEU A 453 -1.86 15.50 7.03
C LEU A 453 -1.88 17.01 7.20
N LYS A 454 -1.72 17.76 6.11
CA LYS A 454 -1.77 19.22 6.18
C LYS A 454 -3.12 19.70 6.73
N LEU A 455 -4.20 18.96 6.48
CA LEU A 455 -5.50 19.20 7.09
C LEU A 455 -5.54 18.89 8.59
N GLU A 456 -4.88 17.82 9.04
CA GLU A 456 -4.76 17.47 10.46
C GLU A 456 -3.98 18.49 11.28
N GLU A 457 -2.96 19.13 10.66
CA GLU A 457 -2.16 20.18 11.28
C GLU A 457 -2.92 21.51 11.44
N LEU A 458 -4.04 21.68 10.73
CA LEU A 458 -4.87 22.87 10.92
C LEU A 458 -5.48 22.84 12.33
N PRO A 459 -5.49 23.97 13.05
CA PRO A 459 -6.12 24.04 14.36
C PRO A 459 -7.58 23.59 14.25
N GLN A 460 -7.90 22.41 14.81
CA GLN A 460 -9.27 21.92 14.82
C GLN A 460 -10.15 22.98 15.48
N GLN A 461 -11.09 23.53 14.72
CA GLN A 461 -12.18 24.30 15.29
C GLN A 461 -12.97 23.33 16.16
N GLN A 462 -12.70 23.35 17.47
CA GLN A 462 -13.62 22.82 18.46
C GLN A 462 -14.96 23.50 18.21
N ASN A 463 -15.93 22.77 17.65
CA ASN A 463 -17.32 23.16 17.68
C ASN A 463 -17.74 23.25 19.16
N PRO A 464 -18.05 24.42 19.73
CA PRO A 464 -18.61 24.49 21.05
C PRO A 464 -20.10 24.20 20.93
N THR A 465 -20.45 22.91 20.86
CA THR A 465 -21.84 22.50 21.04
C THR A 465 -21.90 21.24 21.88
N GLN A 466 -22.38 21.45 23.11
CA GLN A 466 -22.90 20.50 24.12
C GLN A 466 -22.12 20.51 25.44
N ASN A 467 -22.20 21.64 26.16
CA ASN A 467 -22.36 21.63 27.61
C ASN A 467 -22.89 22.98 28.09
N ALA A 468 -24.15 23.25 27.74
CA ALA A 468 -24.98 24.19 28.48
C ALA A 468 -26.04 23.39 29.25
N GLN A 469 -25.60 22.58 30.21
CA GLN A 469 -26.50 22.11 31.27
C GLN A 469 -26.71 23.28 32.22
N SER A 470 -27.97 23.74 32.26
CA SER A 470 -28.45 24.77 33.19
C SER A 470 -28.26 24.31 34.64
N PRO A 471 -27.69 25.13 35.53
CA PRO A 471 -27.67 24.85 36.95
C PRO A 471 -29.01 25.30 37.56
N HIS A 472 -29.91 24.36 37.80
CA HIS A 472 -31.03 24.58 38.72
C HIS A 472 -31.23 23.38 39.64
N GLN A 473 -31.42 23.71 40.93
CA GLN A 473 -31.58 22.85 42.11
C GLN A 473 -30.23 22.41 42.71
N GLN A 474 -29.86 22.75 43.94
CA GLN A 474 -30.61 23.08 45.15
C GLN A 474 -29.62 23.73 46.11
N HIS A 475 -29.98 24.81 46.81
CA HIS A 475 -29.55 25.07 48.19
C HIS A 475 -30.47 26.18 48.73
N HIS A 476 -31.51 25.81 49.50
CA HIS A 476 -32.05 26.60 50.61
C HIS A 476 -33.12 25.80 51.38
N ARG A 477 -32.66 25.09 52.41
CA ARG A 477 -33.35 24.72 53.66
C ARG A 477 -32.27 24.00 54.48
N THR A 478 -31.75 24.53 55.59
CA THR A 478 -32.49 24.92 56.80
C THR A 478 -31.56 25.63 57.78
N MET A 479 -32.09 26.64 58.49
CA MET A 479 -31.83 27.12 59.88
C MET A 479 -32.09 28.63 59.89
N MET A 480 -32.87 29.27 60.76
CA MET A 480 -33.38 29.00 62.11
C MET A 480 -34.52 30.02 62.40
N GLN A 481 -35.36 29.68 63.39
CA GLN A 481 -36.40 30.48 64.08
C GLN A 481 -37.76 30.66 63.40
#